data_AF-A0A9N6YXN1-F1
#
_entry.id   AF-A0A9N6YXN1-F1
#
_cell.length_a   1.000
_cell.length_b   1.000
_cell.length_c   1.000
_cell.angle_alpha   90.00
_cell.angle_beta   90.00
_cell.angle_gamma   90.00
#
_symmetry.space_group_name_H-M   'P 1'
#
loop_
_entity.id
_entity.type
_entity.pdbx_description
1 polymer ?
#
loop_
_entity_poly.entity_id
_entity_poly.type
_entity_poly.pdbx_seq_one_letter_code
_entity_poly.pdbx_strand_id
1 'polypeptide(L)'
;MVYAIRISHLEYSGLKIMDIKIGKSTNIDNTLSQYSRGNRDIELLDMWRPNPDKTLSTAERGVHDVAERYAYDKQSEKFVFLQGAYQDFAETMNKLLQNASRQDLADESTSRRSSKADDYTGTTPSVLKIFGETYDVDTWSDTLATAVTEILRDVEDHERVLEIRGRKRTYFAKEGQQSEFIRPRKIPDTGLYLETSFSANDCVRRIEQVMAKYGYDRAELEIFTEEA
;
A
#
# COMPACT_ATOMS: atom_id res chain seq x y z
N MET A 1 -4.28 7.84 3.09
CA MET A 1 -3.92 9.16 2.52
C MET A 1 -2.92 8.94 1.39
N VAL A 2 -2.95 9.74 0.32
CA VAL A 2 -1.96 9.68 -0.76
C VAL A 2 -0.84 10.67 -0.44
N TYR A 3 0.42 10.30 -0.68
CA TYR A 3 1.58 11.14 -0.47
C TYR A 3 2.39 11.28 -1.76
N ALA A 4 3.19 12.35 -1.85
CA ALA A 4 4.27 12.49 -2.82
C ALA A 4 5.58 12.77 -2.07
N ILE A 5 6.59 11.93 -2.32
CA ILE A 5 7.92 12.02 -1.70
C ILE A 5 8.95 12.20 -2.81
N ARG A 6 9.76 13.24 -2.73
CA ARG A 6 11.00 13.34 -3.51
C ARG A 6 12.01 12.35 -2.95
N ILE A 7 12.52 11.48 -3.78
CA ILE A 7 13.52 10.46 -3.39
C ILE A 7 14.91 10.79 -3.93
N SER A 8 14.99 11.57 -5.00
CA SER A 8 16.23 12.08 -5.58
C SER A 8 15.94 13.41 -6.28
N HIS A 9 16.97 14.23 -6.44
CA HIS A 9 16.93 15.40 -7.28
C HIS A 9 18.29 15.62 -7.92
N LEU A 10 18.28 16.08 -9.16
CA LEU A 10 19.47 16.37 -9.95
C LEU A 10 19.33 17.75 -10.55
N GLU A 11 20.35 18.59 -10.36
CA GLU A 11 20.47 19.86 -11.06
C GLU A 11 21.64 19.78 -12.04
N TYR A 12 21.35 19.91 -13.32
CA TYR A 12 22.39 19.96 -14.35
C TYR A 12 22.07 21.07 -15.34
N SER A 13 23.02 21.99 -15.51
CA SER A 13 22.90 23.12 -16.45
C SER A 13 21.59 23.93 -16.31
N GLY A 14 21.12 24.11 -15.08
CA GLY A 14 19.88 24.85 -14.77
C GLY A 14 18.58 24.04 -14.92
N LEU A 15 18.64 22.79 -15.38
CA LEU A 15 17.50 21.87 -15.36
C LEU A 15 17.45 21.15 -14.02
N LYS A 16 16.30 21.23 -13.34
CA LYS A 16 16.01 20.44 -12.15
C LYS A 16 15.15 19.25 -12.53
N ILE A 17 15.64 18.06 -12.22
CA ILE A 17 14.94 16.79 -12.40
C ILE A 17 14.66 16.22 -11.03
N MET A 18 13.43 15.82 -10.77
CA MET A 18 13.00 15.25 -9.50
C MET A 18 12.44 13.86 -9.72
N ASP A 19 12.99 12.88 -9.01
CA ASP A 19 12.37 11.57 -8.90
C ASP A 19 11.39 11.60 -7.73
N ILE A 20 10.12 11.39 -8.04
CA ILE A 20 9.02 11.48 -7.08
C ILE A 20 8.33 10.14 -6.98
N LYS A 21 8.24 9.63 -5.76
CA LYS A 21 7.46 8.45 -5.39
C LYS A 21 6.11 8.91 -4.88
N ILE A 22 5.06 8.48 -5.57
CA ILE A 22 3.68 8.66 -5.13
C ILE A 22 3.22 7.33 -4.54
N GLY A 23 2.41 7.38 -3.49
CA GLY A 23 1.87 6.16 -2.88
C GLY A 23 0.82 6.47 -1.82
N LYS A 24 0.18 5.43 -1.29
CA LYS A 24 -0.68 5.52 -0.11
C LYS A 24 0.07 5.20 1.17
N SER A 25 -0.22 5.98 2.20
CA SER A 25 0.16 5.65 3.56
C SER A 25 -0.83 6.26 4.54
N THR A 26 -0.94 5.64 5.70
CA THR A 26 -1.64 6.17 6.88
C THR A 26 -0.67 6.41 8.04
N ASN A 27 0.61 6.09 7.83
CA ASN A 27 1.71 6.32 8.76
C ASN A 27 2.93 6.86 7.99
N ILE A 28 2.88 8.17 7.72
CA ILE A 28 3.86 8.82 6.84
C ILE A 28 5.28 8.78 7.42
N ASP A 29 5.42 8.76 8.75
CA ASP A 29 6.74 8.70 9.39
C ASP A 29 7.42 7.34 9.20
N ASN A 30 6.65 6.25 9.29
CA ASN A 30 7.15 4.91 8.97
C ASN A 30 7.52 4.82 7.49
N THR A 31 6.65 5.33 6.60
CA THR A 31 6.92 5.37 5.15
C THR A 31 8.22 6.13 4.84
N LEU A 32 8.41 7.33 5.38
CA LEU A 32 9.64 8.11 5.22
C LEU A 32 10.86 7.37 5.76
N SER A 33 10.72 6.69 6.92
CA SER A 33 11.78 5.87 7.52
C SER A 33 12.17 4.66 6.68
N GLN A 34 11.24 4.10 5.90
CA GLN A 34 11.56 3.00 4.98
C GLN A 34 12.38 3.50 3.80
N TYR A 35 12.01 4.63 3.21
CA TYR A 35 12.76 5.20 2.08
C TYR A 35 14.13 5.75 2.49
N SER A 36 14.25 6.31 3.71
CA SER A 36 15.51 6.92 4.20
C SER A 36 16.65 5.95 4.38
N ARG A 37 16.37 4.65 4.51
CA ARG A 37 17.38 3.59 4.58
C ARG A 37 18.18 3.43 3.29
N GLY A 38 17.66 3.91 2.16
CA GLY A 38 18.30 3.79 0.84
C GLY A 38 18.63 5.12 0.15
N ASN A 39 18.06 6.25 0.58
CA ASN A 39 18.27 7.56 -0.04
C ASN A 39 18.53 8.63 1.02
N ARG A 40 19.47 9.55 0.75
CA ARG A 40 19.87 10.60 1.70
C ARG A 40 19.03 11.87 1.60
N ASP A 41 18.41 12.14 0.44
CA ASP A 41 17.74 13.41 0.13
C ASP A 41 16.23 13.23 -0.03
N ILE A 42 15.61 12.56 0.94
CA ILE A 42 14.16 12.34 0.95
C ILE A 42 13.43 13.54 1.53
N GLU A 43 12.46 14.04 0.77
CA GLU A 43 11.58 15.13 1.18
C GLU A 43 10.12 14.76 0.91
N LEU A 44 9.27 14.90 1.93
CA LEU A 44 7.83 14.84 1.74
C LEU A 44 7.38 16.16 1.10
N LEU A 45 6.83 16.09 -0.11
CA LEU A 45 6.41 17.28 -0.85
C LEU A 45 4.97 17.64 -0.54
N ASP A 46 4.05 16.69 -0.75
CA ASP A 46 2.62 16.91 -0.61
C ASP A 46 1.90 15.68 -0.06
N MET A 47 0.73 15.91 0.51
CA MET A 47 -0.16 14.86 1.01
C MET A 47 -1.61 15.22 0.75
N TRP A 48 -2.39 14.22 0.36
CA TRP A 48 -3.77 14.40 -0.05
C TRP A 48 -4.70 13.33 0.53
N ARG A 49 -5.93 13.75 0.83
CA ARG A 49 -7.04 12.89 1.21
C ARG A 49 -8.09 12.85 0.09
N PRO A 50 -8.79 11.71 -0.05
CA PRO A 50 -10.04 11.65 -0.80
C PRO A 50 -10.91 12.87 -0.54
N ASN A 51 -11.42 13.49 -1.61
CA ASN A 51 -12.38 14.57 -1.47
C ASN A 51 -13.79 13.95 -1.44
N PRO A 52 -14.49 13.93 -0.29
CA PRO A 52 -15.81 13.29 -0.17
C PRO A 52 -16.86 13.94 -1.09
N ASP A 53 -16.65 15.20 -1.49
CA ASP A 53 -17.55 15.94 -2.38
C ASP A 53 -17.35 15.58 -3.86
N LYS A 54 -16.40 14.70 -4.19
CA LYS A 54 -16.12 14.27 -5.56
C LYS A 54 -16.23 12.75 -5.68
N THR A 55 -17.03 12.28 -6.65
CA THR A 55 -17.26 10.86 -6.94
C THR A 55 -16.09 10.18 -7.68
N LEU A 56 -14.87 10.73 -7.61
CA LEU A 56 -13.70 10.09 -8.18
C LEU A 56 -13.23 9.01 -7.19
N SER A 57 -12.90 7.81 -7.69
CA SER A 57 -12.08 6.87 -6.93
C SER A 57 -10.72 7.52 -6.73
N THR A 58 -10.58 8.26 -5.63
CA THR A 58 -9.36 8.97 -5.22
C THR A 58 -8.35 7.99 -4.63
N ALA A 59 -8.15 6.87 -5.34
CA ALA A 59 -7.14 5.88 -5.07
C ALA A 59 -5.77 6.34 -5.61
N GLU A 60 -4.71 5.64 -5.20
CA GLU A 60 -3.32 5.85 -5.59
C GLU A 60 -3.19 5.89 -7.11
N ARG A 61 -3.84 4.90 -7.73
CA ARG A 61 -3.96 4.75 -9.17
C ARG A 61 -4.50 5.99 -9.89
N GLY A 62 -5.55 6.62 -9.36
CA GLY A 62 -6.10 7.85 -9.96
C GLY A 62 -5.12 9.03 -9.87
N VAL A 63 -4.32 9.09 -8.81
CA VAL A 63 -3.25 10.10 -8.68
C VAL A 63 -2.09 9.79 -9.64
N HIS A 64 -1.76 8.51 -9.80
CA HIS A 64 -0.75 8.06 -10.77
C HIS A 64 -1.17 8.38 -12.20
N ASP A 65 -2.43 8.14 -12.58
CA ASP A 65 -2.98 8.47 -13.90
C ASP A 65 -2.89 9.97 -14.23
N VAL A 66 -3.02 10.83 -13.20
CA VAL A 66 -2.79 12.27 -13.35
C VAL A 66 -1.30 12.57 -13.44
N ALA A 67 -0.48 11.97 -12.59
CA ALA A 67 0.97 12.15 -12.57
C ALA A 67 1.62 11.80 -13.91
N GLU A 68 1.18 10.71 -14.57
CA GLU A 68 1.67 10.30 -15.90
C GLU A 68 1.50 11.37 -16.99
N ARG A 69 0.52 12.28 -16.84
CA ARG A 69 0.29 13.37 -17.80
C ARG A 69 1.26 14.53 -17.65
N TYR A 70 1.87 14.66 -16.47
CA TYR A 70 2.78 15.76 -16.13
C TYR A 70 4.24 15.30 -16.03
N ALA A 71 4.46 14.03 -15.69
CA ALA A 71 5.79 13.45 -15.60
C ALA A 71 6.44 13.41 -16.99
N TYR A 72 7.75 13.69 -17.03
CA TYR A 72 8.56 13.55 -18.23
C TYR A 72 8.83 12.08 -18.55
N ASP A 73 9.02 11.26 -17.51
CA ASP A 73 9.25 9.83 -17.62
C ASP A 73 8.66 9.10 -16.41
N LYS A 74 8.36 7.81 -16.56
CA LYS A 74 7.91 6.92 -15.49
C LYS A 74 8.83 5.71 -15.44
N GLN A 75 9.51 5.54 -14.30
CA GLN A 75 10.48 4.47 -14.08
C GLN A 75 10.02 3.57 -12.95
N SER A 76 9.38 2.44 -13.30
CA SER A 76 8.74 1.55 -12.33
C SER A 76 7.79 2.38 -11.46
N GLU A 77 7.96 2.37 -10.14
CA GLU A 77 7.11 3.10 -9.22
C GLU A 77 7.49 4.59 -8.99
N LYS A 78 8.32 5.18 -9.87
CA LYS A 78 8.81 6.56 -9.75
C LYS A 78 8.38 7.41 -10.94
N PHE A 79 8.03 8.65 -10.66
CA PHE A 79 7.73 9.67 -11.66
C PHE A 79 8.86 10.67 -11.74
N VAL A 80 9.40 10.88 -12.94
CA VAL A 80 10.45 11.85 -13.20
C VAL A 80 9.79 13.16 -13.63
N PHE A 81 9.88 14.18 -12.79
CA PHE A 81 9.34 15.51 -13.10
C PHE A 81 10.46 16.47 -13.49
N LEU A 82 10.22 17.26 -14.55
CA LEU A 82 11.03 18.43 -14.85
C LEU A 82 10.56 19.61 -13.99
N GLN A 83 11.45 20.60 -13.81
CA GLN A 83 11.16 21.84 -13.10
C GLN A 83 9.83 22.48 -13.55
N GLY A 84 8.95 22.82 -12.61
CA GLY A 84 7.64 23.43 -12.89
C GLY A 84 6.51 22.40 -13.07
N ALA A 85 6.79 21.28 -13.73
CA ALA A 85 5.76 20.27 -14.05
C ALA A 85 5.18 19.60 -12.79
N TYR A 86 5.99 19.44 -11.75
CA TYR A 86 5.48 18.94 -10.46
C TYR A 86 4.53 19.94 -9.79
N GLN A 87 4.83 21.24 -9.87
CA GLN A 87 3.96 22.27 -9.31
C GLN A 87 2.58 22.25 -10.00
N ASP A 88 2.55 22.17 -11.34
CA ASP A 88 1.31 22.07 -12.11
C ASP A 88 0.51 20.79 -11.76
N PHE A 89 1.21 19.67 -11.57
CA PHE A 89 0.63 18.43 -11.07
C PHE A 89 0.03 18.62 -9.68
N ALA A 90 0.78 19.16 -8.72
CA ALA A 90 0.34 19.36 -7.35
C ALA A 90 -0.87 20.31 -7.28
N GLU A 91 -0.89 21.39 -8.08
CA GLU A 91 -2.05 22.28 -8.19
C GLU A 91 -3.29 21.57 -8.75
N THR A 92 -3.10 20.67 -9.71
CA THR A 92 -4.18 19.83 -10.23
C THR A 92 -4.72 18.91 -9.15
N MET A 93 -3.83 18.26 -8.39
CA MET A 93 -4.23 17.40 -7.27
C MET A 93 -4.94 18.18 -6.17
N ASN A 94 -4.50 19.39 -5.84
CA ASN A 94 -5.15 20.27 -4.87
C ASN A 94 -6.56 20.71 -5.27
N LYS A 95 -6.87 20.69 -6.57
CA LYS A 95 -8.24 20.91 -7.06
C LYS A 95 -9.10 19.66 -6.93
N LEU A 96 -8.51 18.46 -6.99
CA LEU A 96 -9.24 17.18 -6.99
C LEU A 96 -9.39 16.60 -5.59
N LEU A 97 -8.36 16.74 -4.76
CA LEU A 97 -8.22 16.15 -3.44
C LEU A 97 -8.15 17.23 -2.37
N GLN A 98 -8.34 16.84 -1.11
CA GLN A 98 -8.13 17.73 0.03
C GLN A 98 -6.66 17.64 0.47
N ASN A 99 -6.00 18.78 0.66
CA ASN A 99 -4.68 18.82 1.27
C ASN A 99 -4.72 18.25 2.68
N ALA A 100 -3.72 17.45 3.02
CA ALA A 100 -3.58 16.83 4.33
C ALA A 100 -2.28 17.27 4.98
N SER A 101 -2.32 17.48 6.29
CA SER A 101 -1.15 17.76 7.11
C SER A 101 -0.72 16.51 7.89
N ARG A 102 0.50 16.53 8.42
CA ARG A 102 0.98 15.45 9.31
C ARG A 102 0.18 15.38 10.60
N GLN A 103 -0.36 16.53 11.03
CA GLN A 103 -1.14 16.61 12.26
C GLN A 103 -2.49 15.90 12.12
N ASP A 104 -3.14 16.03 10.95
CA ASP A 104 -4.39 15.33 10.67
C ASP A 104 -4.24 13.79 10.71
N LEU A 105 -3.04 13.26 10.45
CA LEU A 105 -2.73 11.83 10.57
C LEU A 105 -2.55 11.39 12.03
N ALA A 106 -1.90 12.22 12.83
CA ALA A 106 -1.65 11.93 14.24
C ALA A 106 -2.96 11.83 15.02
N ASP A 107 -3.90 12.73 14.76
CA ASP A 107 -5.21 12.77 15.42
C ASP A 107 -6.07 11.54 15.06
N GLU A 108 -6.07 11.12 13.80
CA GLU A 108 -6.75 9.87 13.38
C GLU A 108 -6.09 8.61 13.96
N SER A 109 -4.75 8.57 14.00
CA SER A 109 -4.02 7.41 14.54
C SER A 109 -4.24 7.22 16.04
N THR A 110 -4.42 8.32 16.79
CA THR A 110 -4.64 8.30 18.24
C THR A 110 -6.05 7.80 18.58
N SER A 111 -7.03 8.06 17.72
CA SER A 111 -8.39 7.52 17.86
C SER A 111 -8.50 6.01 17.59
N ARG A 112 -7.58 5.42 16.80
CA ARG A 112 -7.64 4.01 16.37
C ARG A 112 -6.71 3.08 17.14
N ARG A 113 -5.74 3.60 17.91
CA ARG A 113 -4.75 2.79 18.64
C ARG A 113 -5.28 2.26 19.99
N SER A 114 -6.12 1.24 19.92
CA SER A 114 -6.16 0.23 20.98
C SER A 114 -6.46 -1.13 20.36
N SER A 115 -5.43 -1.92 20.06
CA SER A 115 -5.64 -3.36 19.90
C SER A 115 -4.55 -4.12 20.61
N LYS A 116 -5.00 -4.96 21.54
CA LYS A 116 -4.26 -6.09 22.10
C LYS A 116 -3.81 -6.96 20.92
N ALA A 117 -2.76 -7.77 21.09
CA ALA A 117 -2.48 -8.81 20.10
C ALA A 117 -3.66 -9.79 20.11
N ASP A 118 -4.51 -9.73 19.10
CA ASP A 118 -5.67 -10.59 18.98
C ASP A 118 -5.18 -12.02 18.70
N ASP A 119 -5.62 -12.97 19.54
CA ASP A 119 -5.41 -14.40 19.31
C ASP A 119 -6.62 -14.95 18.56
N TYR A 120 -6.41 -15.37 17.32
CA TYR A 120 -7.45 -15.90 16.44
C TYR A 120 -7.54 -17.43 16.48
N THR A 121 -6.93 -18.06 17.49
CA THR A 121 -6.98 -19.51 17.64
C THR A 121 -8.41 -19.98 17.92
N GLY A 122 -8.92 -20.89 17.08
CA GLY A 122 -10.23 -21.51 17.27
C GLY A 122 -11.41 -20.66 16.82
N THR A 123 -11.18 -19.53 16.14
CA THR A 123 -12.25 -18.67 15.63
C THR A 123 -12.45 -18.83 14.12
N THR A 124 -13.63 -18.44 13.64
CA THR A 124 -13.97 -18.38 12.21
C THR A 124 -14.10 -16.92 11.81
N PRO A 125 -13.41 -16.44 10.76
CA PRO A 125 -13.60 -15.08 10.28
C PRO A 125 -14.96 -14.97 9.59
N SER A 126 -15.58 -13.81 9.66
CA SER A 126 -16.84 -13.51 8.96
C SER A 126 -16.73 -12.26 8.10
N VAL A 127 -16.07 -11.22 8.61
CA VAL A 127 -15.92 -9.95 7.90
C VAL A 127 -14.48 -9.47 7.97
N LEU A 128 -13.93 -9.13 6.80
CA LEU A 128 -12.68 -8.40 6.64
C LEU A 128 -13.00 -6.96 6.25
N LYS A 129 -12.48 -6.00 7.02
CA LYS A 129 -12.38 -4.61 6.56
C LYS A 129 -10.94 -4.26 6.28
N ILE A 130 -10.69 -3.74 5.08
CA ILE A 130 -9.37 -3.27 4.67
C ILE A 130 -9.51 -1.99 3.85
N PHE A 131 -8.75 -0.95 4.19
CA PHE A 131 -8.80 0.37 3.53
C PHE A 131 -10.19 1.01 3.48
N GLY A 132 -11.02 0.74 4.49
CA GLY A 132 -12.40 1.22 4.57
C GLY A 132 -13.41 0.44 3.72
N GLU A 133 -12.96 -0.53 2.91
CA GLU A 133 -13.83 -1.45 2.18
C GLU A 133 -14.12 -2.69 3.03
N THR A 134 -15.32 -3.28 2.88
CA THR A 134 -15.80 -4.42 3.68
C THR A 134 -16.06 -5.62 2.78
N TYR A 135 -15.61 -6.78 3.24
CA TYR A 135 -15.63 -8.05 2.50
C TYR A 135 -16.13 -9.18 3.40
N ASP A 136 -17.11 -9.93 2.93
CA ASP A 136 -17.53 -11.18 3.58
C ASP A 136 -16.48 -12.27 3.29
N VAL A 137 -16.09 -13.02 4.32
CA VAL A 137 -15.06 -14.07 4.25
C VAL A 137 -15.45 -15.27 5.08
N ASP A 138 -15.27 -16.47 4.55
CA ASP A 138 -15.72 -17.71 5.21
C ASP A 138 -14.58 -18.46 5.92
N THR A 139 -13.33 -18.26 5.47
CA THR A 139 -12.17 -18.97 6.00
C THR A 139 -10.95 -18.07 6.14
N TRP A 140 -10.03 -18.42 7.03
CA TRP A 140 -8.75 -17.71 7.17
C TRP A 140 -7.91 -17.71 5.88
N SER A 141 -8.06 -18.73 5.03
CA SER A 141 -7.44 -18.76 3.70
C SER A 141 -8.08 -17.73 2.76
N ASP A 142 -9.40 -17.56 2.82
CA ASP A 142 -10.12 -16.51 2.08
C ASP A 142 -9.72 -15.13 2.59
N THR A 143 -9.72 -14.91 3.91
CA THR A 143 -9.30 -13.64 4.52
C THR A 143 -7.91 -13.23 4.05
N LEU A 144 -6.94 -14.16 4.06
CA LEU A 144 -5.59 -13.90 3.57
C LEU A 144 -5.58 -13.55 2.07
N ALA A 145 -6.26 -14.34 1.25
CA ALA A 145 -6.28 -14.13 -0.20
C ALA A 145 -6.95 -12.81 -0.58
N THR A 146 -8.08 -12.47 0.02
CA THR A 146 -8.81 -11.23 -0.18
C THR A 146 -7.96 -10.03 0.25
N ALA A 147 -7.43 -10.03 1.47
CA ALA A 147 -6.62 -8.92 1.96
C ALA A 147 -5.37 -8.67 1.08
N VAL A 148 -4.67 -9.73 0.69
CA VAL A 148 -3.51 -9.61 -0.21
C VAL A 148 -3.91 -9.10 -1.59
N THR A 149 -5.04 -9.55 -2.13
CA THR A 149 -5.55 -9.07 -3.42
C THR A 149 -5.84 -7.58 -3.36
N GLU A 150 -6.53 -7.11 -2.32
CA GLU A 150 -6.84 -5.68 -2.17
C GLU A 150 -5.61 -4.82 -1.92
N ILE A 151 -4.61 -5.32 -1.17
CA ILE A 151 -3.33 -4.62 -1.03
C ILE A 151 -2.61 -4.49 -2.37
N LEU A 152 -2.60 -5.55 -3.18
CA LEU A 152 -1.88 -5.54 -4.45
C LEU A 152 -2.64 -4.79 -5.55
N ARG A 153 -3.97 -4.72 -5.49
CA ARG A 153 -4.81 -3.97 -6.45
C ARG A 153 -4.44 -2.49 -6.55
N ASP A 154 -3.96 -1.91 -5.45
CA ASP A 154 -3.70 -0.49 -5.30
C ASP A 154 -2.24 -0.07 -5.53
N VAL A 155 -1.33 -1.02 -5.77
CA VAL A 155 0.11 -0.77 -5.97
C VAL A 155 0.56 -1.18 -7.38
N GLU A 156 1.64 -0.58 -7.87
CA GLU A 156 2.13 -0.88 -9.23
C GLU A 156 3.10 -2.06 -9.29
N ASP A 157 4.05 -2.14 -8.34
CA ASP A 157 5.05 -3.22 -8.31
C ASP A 157 4.57 -4.38 -7.42
N HIS A 158 3.77 -5.27 -8.01
CA HIS A 158 3.30 -6.47 -7.33
C HIS A 158 4.43 -7.43 -6.95
N GLU A 159 5.54 -7.47 -7.71
CA GLU A 159 6.61 -8.46 -7.53
C GLU A 159 7.39 -8.23 -6.23
N ARG A 160 7.35 -7.02 -5.69
CA ARG A 160 7.98 -6.66 -4.42
C ARG A 160 7.48 -7.52 -3.25
N VAL A 161 6.29 -8.12 -3.36
CA VAL A 161 5.75 -9.07 -2.38
C VAL A 161 6.58 -10.36 -2.29
N LEU A 162 7.29 -10.76 -3.35
CA LEU A 162 8.14 -11.95 -3.40
C LEU A 162 9.32 -11.90 -2.42
N GLU A 163 9.70 -10.69 -1.98
CA GLU A 163 10.73 -10.51 -0.96
C GLU A 163 10.28 -10.98 0.44
N ILE A 164 8.97 -11.14 0.65
CA ILE A 164 8.40 -11.70 1.88
C ILE A 164 8.57 -13.21 1.85
N ARG A 165 9.58 -13.70 2.58
CA ARG A 165 9.90 -15.12 2.65
C ARG A 165 10.09 -15.60 4.08
N GLY A 166 9.70 -16.85 4.32
CA GLY A 166 10.03 -17.56 5.54
C GLY A 166 11.47 -18.04 5.54
N ARG A 167 11.88 -18.66 6.65
CA ARG A 167 13.24 -19.20 6.79
C ARG A 167 13.55 -20.31 5.78
N LYS A 168 12.54 -21.10 5.41
CA LYS A 168 12.70 -22.30 4.57
C LYS A 168 11.83 -22.31 3.31
N ARG A 169 10.79 -21.47 3.25
CA ARG A 169 9.80 -21.46 2.17
C ARG A 169 9.43 -20.03 1.80
N THR A 170 9.17 -19.81 0.52
CA THR A 170 8.52 -18.60 0.02
C THR A 170 7.01 -18.73 0.25
N TYR A 171 6.32 -17.59 0.37
CA TYR A 171 4.86 -17.57 0.51
C TYR A 171 4.17 -17.15 -0.79
N PHE A 172 4.95 -16.53 -1.68
CA PHE A 172 4.51 -16.02 -2.96
C PHE A 172 5.37 -16.63 -4.07
N ALA A 173 4.76 -16.93 -5.20
CA ALA A 173 5.40 -17.54 -6.36
C ALA A 173 4.90 -16.89 -7.65
N LYS A 174 5.74 -16.88 -8.68
CA LYS A 174 5.32 -16.54 -10.04
C LYS A 174 4.55 -17.71 -10.65
N GLU A 175 3.72 -17.43 -11.64
CA GLU A 175 3.11 -18.47 -12.46
C GLU A 175 4.16 -19.44 -13.02
N GLY A 176 3.90 -20.75 -12.90
CA GLY A 176 4.83 -21.83 -13.20
C GLY A 176 5.53 -22.43 -11.96
N GLN A 177 5.53 -21.74 -10.82
CA GLN A 177 6.17 -22.20 -9.57
C GLN A 177 5.16 -22.62 -8.49
N GLN A 178 3.85 -22.47 -8.75
CA GLN A 178 2.79 -22.70 -7.76
C GLN A 178 2.68 -24.16 -7.28
N SER A 179 3.22 -25.12 -8.03
CA SER A 179 3.22 -26.55 -7.64
C SER A 179 4.04 -26.84 -6.39
N GLU A 180 4.90 -25.90 -5.97
CA GLU A 180 5.70 -26.02 -4.75
C GLU A 180 4.89 -25.69 -3.47
N PHE A 181 3.67 -25.15 -3.60
CA PHE A 181 2.85 -24.67 -2.48
C PHE A 181 1.72 -25.62 -2.09
N ILE A 182 1.33 -25.57 -0.82
CA ILE A 182 0.16 -26.27 -0.32
C ILE A 182 -1.06 -25.35 -0.47
N ARG A 183 -1.99 -25.73 -1.36
CA ARG A 183 -3.18 -24.92 -1.71
C ARG A 183 -2.81 -23.51 -2.22
N PRO A 184 -2.07 -23.41 -3.35
CA PRO A 184 -1.81 -22.12 -3.96
C PRO A 184 -3.12 -21.48 -4.42
N ARG A 185 -3.26 -20.17 -4.19
CA ARG A 185 -4.31 -19.35 -4.77
C ARG A 185 -3.71 -18.30 -5.69
N LYS A 186 -4.29 -18.16 -6.88
CA LYS A 186 -3.92 -17.10 -7.82
C LYS A 186 -4.36 -15.76 -7.25
N ILE A 187 -3.46 -14.78 -7.29
CA ILE A 187 -3.80 -13.39 -7.00
C ILE A 187 -4.23 -12.76 -8.34
N PRO A 188 -5.48 -12.28 -8.46
CA PRO A 188 -5.98 -11.67 -9.69
C PRO A 188 -5.05 -10.56 -10.22
N ASP A 189 -4.95 -10.43 -11.54
CA ASP A 189 -4.25 -9.34 -12.25
C ASP A 189 -2.74 -9.14 -11.94
N THR A 190 -2.11 -10.06 -11.21
CA THR A 190 -0.68 -9.95 -10.83
C THR A 190 0.24 -10.99 -11.45
N GLY A 191 -0.30 -12.11 -11.95
CA GLY A 191 0.51 -13.27 -12.37
C GLY A 191 1.20 -14.01 -11.21
N LEU A 192 0.80 -13.72 -9.97
CA LEU A 192 1.37 -14.29 -8.75
C LEU A 192 0.41 -15.29 -8.10
N TYR A 193 0.99 -16.18 -7.29
CA TYR A 193 0.29 -17.15 -6.45
C TYR A 193 0.72 -16.98 -5.00
N LEU A 194 -0.23 -17.21 -4.09
CA LEU A 194 -0.07 -17.17 -2.64
C LEU A 194 -0.35 -18.56 -2.06
N GLU A 195 0.54 -19.08 -1.21
CA GLU A 195 0.23 -20.24 -0.37
C GLU A 195 -0.83 -19.85 0.67
N THR A 196 -1.88 -20.65 0.87
CA THR A 196 -2.94 -20.32 1.86
C THR A 196 -3.11 -21.36 2.96
N SER A 197 -2.20 -22.33 3.05
CA SER A 197 -2.22 -23.38 4.07
C SER A 197 -1.55 -22.92 5.37
N PHE A 198 -2.18 -21.96 6.05
CA PHE A 198 -1.67 -21.35 7.28
C PHE A 198 -2.69 -21.45 8.43
N SER A 199 -2.19 -21.31 9.66
CA SER A 199 -3.04 -21.09 10.83
C SER A 199 -3.69 -19.69 10.77
N ALA A 200 -4.76 -19.47 11.54
CA ALA A 200 -5.43 -18.17 11.65
C ALA A 200 -4.43 -17.04 11.94
N ASN A 201 -3.65 -17.20 13.00
CA ASN A 201 -2.62 -16.25 13.40
C ASN A 201 -1.52 -16.06 12.34
N ASP A 202 -1.18 -17.13 11.60
CA ASP A 202 -0.23 -17.02 10.50
C ASP A 202 -0.78 -16.24 9.31
N CYS A 203 -2.05 -16.46 8.94
CA CYS A 203 -2.75 -15.68 7.92
C CYS A 203 -2.70 -14.20 8.26
N VAL A 204 -3.15 -13.80 9.46
CA VAL A 204 -3.13 -12.39 9.87
C VAL A 204 -1.71 -11.84 9.82
N ARG A 205 -0.75 -12.55 10.41
CA ARG A 205 0.67 -12.15 10.38
C ARG A 205 1.23 -12.00 8.96
N ARG A 206 0.77 -12.79 7.99
CA ARG A 206 1.15 -12.61 6.57
C ARG A 206 0.55 -11.33 6.01
N ILE A 207 -0.74 -11.06 6.25
CA ILE A 207 -1.42 -9.82 5.83
C ILE A 207 -0.65 -8.61 6.34
N GLU A 208 -0.33 -8.59 7.64
CA GLU A 208 0.41 -7.48 8.26
C GLU A 208 1.79 -7.25 7.64
N GLN A 209 2.49 -8.33 7.27
CA GLN A 209 3.79 -8.21 6.60
C GLN A 209 3.65 -7.64 5.19
N VAL A 210 2.60 -8.00 4.46
CA VAL A 210 2.29 -7.44 3.13
C VAL A 210 1.92 -5.96 3.27
N MET A 211 1.05 -5.61 4.22
CA MET A 211 0.72 -4.21 4.51
C MET A 211 1.96 -3.38 4.82
N ALA A 212 2.81 -3.86 5.74
CA ALA A 212 4.04 -3.17 6.11
C ALA A 212 5.04 -3.06 4.94
N LYS A 213 5.08 -4.06 4.04
CA LYS A 213 5.94 -4.06 2.85
C LYS A 213 5.58 -2.93 1.88
N TYR A 214 4.29 -2.64 1.76
CA TYR A 214 3.75 -1.60 0.89
C TYR A 214 3.46 -0.28 1.64
N GLY A 215 3.77 -0.19 2.93
CA GLY A 215 3.68 1.06 3.71
C GLY A 215 2.30 1.35 4.30
N TYR A 216 1.40 0.37 4.32
CA TYR A 216 0.09 0.47 4.96
C TYR A 216 0.17 0.20 6.46
N ASP A 217 -0.64 0.91 7.26
CA ASP A 217 -0.72 0.73 8.72
C ASP A 217 -1.68 -0.40 9.11
N ARG A 218 -1.36 -1.15 10.17
CA ARG A 218 -2.19 -2.23 10.71
C ARG A 218 -3.59 -1.76 11.11
N ALA A 219 -3.74 -0.49 11.49
CA ALA A 219 -5.02 0.10 11.88
C ALA A 219 -6.06 0.14 10.73
N GLU A 220 -5.62 -0.02 9.47
CA GLU A 220 -6.51 -0.12 8.30
C GLU A 220 -7.10 -1.51 8.12
N LEU A 221 -6.74 -2.48 8.98
CA LEU A 221 -7.21 -3.85 8.94
C LEU A 221 -8.10 -4.11 10.17
N GLU A 222 -9.33 -4.53 9.94
CA GLU A 222 -10.21 -5.06 10.99
C GLU A 222 -10.71 -6.43 10.53
N ILE A 223 -10.68 -7.41 11.43
CA ILE A 223 -11.18 -8.76 11.16
C ILE A 223 -12.18 -9.08 12.25
N PHE A 224 -13.42 -9.32 11.84
CA PHE A 224 -14.49 -9.76 12.72
C PHE A 224 -14.58 -11.27 12.62
N THR A 225 -14.75 -11.91 13.77
CA THR A 225 -14.86 -13.36 13.89
C THR A 225 -16.17 -13.71 14.56
N GLU A 226 -16.72 -14.86 14.18
CA GLU A 226 -17.77 -15.50 14.96
C GLU A 226 -17.11 -16.26 16.12
N GLU A 227 -17.69 -16.14 17.32
CA GLU A 227 -17.32 -17.02 18.43
C GLU A 227 -17.79 -18.44 18.09
N ALA A 228 -16.89 -19.40 18.24
CA ALA A 228 -17.13 -20.82 17.96
C ALA A 228 -18.01 -21.48 19.03
#